data_AF-A0A7K2TIE1-F1
#
_entry.id   AF-A0A7K2TIE1-F1
#
_cell.length_a   1.000
_cell.length_b   1.000
_cell.length_c   1.000
_cell.angle_alpha   90.00
_cell.angle_beta   90.00
_cell.angle_gamma   90.00
#
_symmetry.space_group_name_H-M   'P 1'
#
loop_
_entity.id
_entity.type
_entity.pdbx_description
1 polymer ?
#
loop_
_entity_poly.entity_id
_entity_poly.type
_entity_poly.pdbx_seq_one_letter_code
_entity_poly.pdbx_strand_id
1 'polypeptide(L)'
;MVGRTGPSRCVRRPVRRAHHPRPRLPRRRVNDAHEQRVNDTARTYSLLGADGRSHRSPSRGRWGGHRGSKIYGRLDCPAALHAIARGGYVRHRVFFADEATAVAAGFRPCRACCEDRYRRWRTAREEGRPWTP
;
A
#
# COMPACT_ATOMS: atom_id res chain seq x y z
N MET A 1 -38.35 -55.52 42.09
CA MET A 1 -37.58 -56.14 40.99
C MET A 1 -36.59 -55.11 40.48
N VAL A 2 -35.31 -55.51 40.46
CA VAL A 2 -34.20 -55.08 39.58
C VAL A 2 -34.39 -53.81 38.72
N GLY A 3 -33.49 -52.83 38.66
CA GLY A 3 -32.11 -52.73 39.12
C GLY A 3 -31.43 -51.47 38.56
N ARG A 4 -30.23 -51.19 39.11
CA ARG A 4 -29.00 -50.71 38.42
C ARG A 4 -29.16 -49.46 37.51
N THR A 5 -28.45 -48.35 37.70
CA THR A 5 -26.99 -48.24 37.48
C THR A 5 -26.51 -46.84 37.91
N GLY A 6 -25.28 -46.79 38.43
CA GLY A 6 -24.65 -45.62 39.06
C GLY A 6 -24.11 -44.50 38.14
N PRO A 7 -23.15 -43.70 38.65
CA PRO A 7 -23.05 -42.26 38.38
C PRO A 7 -22.08 -41.91 37.26
N SER A 8 -22.23 -40.72 36.65
CA SER A 8 -21.18 -40.11 35.83
C SER A 8 -20.74 -38.78 36.41
N ARG A 9 -19.74 -38.85 37.30
CA ARG A 9 -18.92 -37.71 37.71
C ARG A 9 -18.12 -37.22 36.51
N CYS A 10 -18.47 -36.07 35.94
CA CYS A 10 -17.60 -35.37 35.00
C CYS A 10 -16.42 -34.75 35.77
N VAL A 11 -15.39 -35.55 36.03
CA VAL A 11 -14.11 -35.05 36.57
C VAL A 11 -13.49 -34.16 35.50
N ARG A 12 -13.42 -32.86 35.76
CA ARG A 12 -12.69 -31.89 34.94
C ARG A 12 -11.22 -32.29 34.92
N ARG A 13 -10.72 -32.71 33.75
CA ARG A 13 -9.29 -32.98 33.54
C ARG A 13 -8.50 -31.68 33.79
N PRO A 14 -7.39 -31.71 34.56
CA PRO A 14 -6.53 -30.54 34.65
C PRO A 14 -5.86 -30.30 33.30
N VAL A 15 -5.95 -29.06 32.82
CA VAL A 15 -5.23 -28.61 31.62
C VAL A 15 -3.74 -28.63 31.97
N ARG A 16 -2.95 -29.43 31.23
CA ARG A 16 -1.50 -29.47 31.41
C ARG A 16 -0.92 -28.07 31.09
N ARG A 17 -0.04 -27.56 31.96
CA ARG A 17 0.75 -26.34 31.68
C ARG A 17 1.63 -26.60 30.44
N ALA A 18 1.46 -25.77 29.42
CA ALA A 18 2.36 -25.76 28.27
C ALA A 18 3.72 -25.18 28.70
N HIS A 19 4.74 -26.03 28.75
CA HIS A 19 6.14 -25.60 28.86
C HIS A 19 6.69 -25.40 27.44
N HIS A 20 6.78 -24.15 27.00
CA HIS A 20 7.57 -23.80 25.81
C HIS A 20 8.75 -22.92 26.23
N PRO A 21 9.94 -23.48 26.48
CA PRO A 21 11.15 -22.67 26.42
C PRO A 21 11.44 -22.46 24.93
N ARG A 22 10.95 -21.34 24.36
CA ARG A 22 11.47 -20.92 23.05
C ARG A 22 12.92 -20.47 23.27
N PRO A 23 13.93 -21.07 22.64
CA PRO A 23 15.27 -20.52 22.69
C PRO A 23 15.22 -19.12 22.08
N ARG A 24 15.89 -18.15 22.73
CA ARG A 24 16.05 -16.80 22.20
C ARG A 24 16.83 -16.91 20.89
N LEU A 25 16.13 -16.76 19.77
CA LEU A 25 16.75 -16.67 18.46
C LEU A 25 17.75 -15.48 18.48
N PRO A 26 18.96 -15.64 17.94
CA PRO A 26 19.92 -14.55 17.88
C PRO A 26 19.32 -13.39 17.07
N ARG A 27 19.49 -12.17 17.58
CA ARG A 27 19.20 -10.94 16.83
C ARG A 27 20.00 -10.98 15.53
N ARG A 28 19.33 -11.21 14.41
CA ARG A 28 19.91 -10.97 13.08
C ARG A 28 20.46 -9.55 13.09
N ARG A 29 21.79 -9.40 13.01
CA ARG A 29 22.42 -8.14 12.65
C ARG A 29 21.98 -7.83 11.23
N VAL A 30 21.01 -6.95 11.10
CA VAL A 30 20.73 -6.26 9.84
C VAL A 30 21.81 -5.20 9.70
N ASN A 31 22.85 -5.51 8.93
CA ASN A 31 23.75 -4.48 8.44
C ASN A 31 23.46 -4.29 6.95
N ASP A 32 22.83 -3.13 6.71
CA ASP A 32 22.62 -2.41 5.47
C ASP A 32 23.80 -2.39 4.48
N ALA A 33 23.46 -2.11 3.21
CA ALA A 33 24.29 -1.43 2.20
C ALA A 33 24.95 -2.20 1.02
N HIS A 34 24.39 -3.30 0.47
CA HIS A 34 24.97 -3.89 -0.77
C HIS A 34 24.03 -4.34 -1.91
N GLU A 35 22.70 -4.32 -1.80
CA GLU A 35 21.84 -4.93 -2.85
C GLU A 35 21.18 -3.92 -3.83
N GLN A 36 21.65 -2.67 -3.86
CA GLN A 36 20.99 -1.56 -4.59
C GLN A 36 21.76 -1.03 -5.81
N ARG A 37 22.71 -1.79 -6.38
CA ARG A 37 23.57 -1.28 -7.48
C ARG A 37 23.58 -2.03 -8.82
N VAL A 38 22.91 -3.18 -8.97
CA VAL A 38 23.11 -4.04 -10.17
C VAL A 38 21.84 -4.26 -11.02
N ASN A 39 20.84 -3.38 -10.99
CA ASN A 39 19.63 -3.58 -11.82
C ASN A 39 19.00 -2.31 -12.40
N ASP A 40 19.77 -1.23 -12.48
CA ASP A 40 19.30 0.12 -12.84
C ASP A 40 19.17 0.36 -14.37
N THR A 41 19.73 -0.51 -15.21
CA THR A 41 19.73 -0.30 -16.67
C THR A 41 18.91 -1.31 -17.48
N ALA A 42 18.39 -2.38 -16.86
CA ALA A 42 17.63 -3.42 -17.57
C ALA A 42 16.12 -3.44 -17.24
N ARG A 43 15.69 -2.78 -16.17
CA ARG A 43 14.27 -2.77 -15.76
C ARG A 43 13.57 -1.53 -16.28
N THR A 44 12.74 -1.72 -17.29
CA THR A 44 11.88 -0.65 -17.79
C THR A 44 10.58 -0.59 -16.99
N TYR A 45 10.31 0.57 -16.39
CA TYR A 45 9.07 0.85 -15.67
C TYR A 45 8.01 1.41 -16.63
N SER A 46 6.77 0.99 -16.45
CA SER A 46 5.62 1.57 -17.16
C SER A 46 5.03 2.71 -16.33
N LEU A 47 5.23 3.94 -16.80
CA LEU A 47 4.74 5.16 -16.17
C LEU A 47 3.64 5.79 -17.04
N LEU A 48 2.78 6.62 -16.46
CA LEU A 48 1.79 7.41 -17.18
C LEU A 48 2.38 8.78 -17.50
N GLY A 49 2.34 9.17 -18.78
CA GLY A 49 2.75 10.50 -19.25
C GLY A 49 1.65 11.54 -19.07
N ALA A 50 1.97 12.80 -19.36
CA ALA A 50 1.04 13.92 -19.30
C ALA A 50 -0.15 13.71 -20.25
N ASP A 51 0.06 13.01 -21.37
CA ASP A 51 -0.98 12.69 -22.35
C ASP A 51 -1.94 11.57 -21.90
N GLY A 52 -1.79 11.06 -20.69
CA GLY A 52 -2.54 9.90 -20.18
C GLY A 52 -2.15 8.57 -20.84
N ARG A 53 -1.07 8.55 -21.64
CA ARG A 53 -0.52 7.35 -22.28
C ARG A 53 0.58 6.73 -21.43
N SER A 54 0.66 5.40 -21.44
CA SER A 54 1.74 4.68 -20.75
C SER A 54 3.04 4.80 -21.54
N HIS A 55 4.11 5.26 -20.89
CA HIS A 55 5.46 5.35 -21.43
C HIS A 55 6.41 4.44 -20.64
N ARG A 56 7.44 3.95 -21.34
CA ARG A 56 8.50 3.13 -20.77
C ARG A 56 9.64 4.03 -20.29
N SER A 57 9.97 3.98 -19.01
CA SER A 57 11.05 4.76 -18.41
C SER A 57 12.06 3.85 -17.70
N PRO A 58 13.37 4.12 -17.79
CA PRO A 58 14.37 3.42 -16.97
C PRO A 58 14.23 3.78 -15.49
N SER A 59 13.66 4.96 -15.18
CA SER A 59 13.49 5.44 -13.81
C SER A 59 12.15 5.00 -13.23
N ARG A 60 12.16 4.67 -11.93
CA ARG A 60 10.93 4.43 -11.17
C ARG A 60 10.10 5.70 -11.06
N GLY A 61 8.78 5.56 -11.10
CA GLY A 61 7.89 6.68 -10.82
C GLY A 61 7.99 7.13 -9.37
N ARG A 62 8.06 8.44 -9.12
CA ARG A 62 8.10 9.03 -7.78
C ARG A 62 6.71 9.10 -7.14
N TRP A 63 5.68 9.13 -7.98
CA TRP A 63 4.28 9.24 -7.56
C TRP A 63 3.47 8.05 -8.03
N GLY A 64 2.47 7.68 -7.24
CA GLY A 64 1.52 6.62 -7.55
C GLY A 64 0.12 7.20 -7.74
N GLY A 65 -0.72 6.49 -8.47
CA GLY A 65 -2.12 6.87 -8.61
C GLY A 65 -3.02 5.69 -8.94
N HIS A 66 -4.31 5.99 -9.00
CA HIS A 66 -5.34 5.03 -9.36
C HIS A 66 -6.13 5.55 -10.55
N ARG A 67 -6.12 4.78 -11.64
CA ARG A 67 -6.76 5.16 -12.91
C ARG A 67 -8.28 5.35 -12.76
N GLY A 68 -8.95 4.49 -11.99
CA GLY A 68 -10.41 4.53 -11.85
C GLY A 68 -10.93 5.75 -11.08
N SER A 69 -10.23 6.17 -10.03
CA SER A 69 -10.63 7.31 -9.19
C SER A 69 -9.89 8.61 -9.54
N LYS A 70 -9.00 8.54 -10.55
CA LYS A 70 -8.12 9.62 -11.02
C LYS A 70 -7.42 10.35 -9.88
N ILE A 71 -6.92 9.62 -8.89
CA ILE A 71 -6.16 10.19 -7.77
C ILE A 71 -4.67 9.94 -7.95
N TYR A 72 -3.83 10.91 -7.62
CA TYR A 72 -2.39 10.72 -7.44
C TYR A 72 -1.99 10.99 -5.99
N GLY A 73 -0.88 10.41 -5.57
CA GLY A 73 -0.36 10.54 -4.22
C GLY A 73 0.97 9.81 -4.06
N ARG A 74 1.49 9.81 -2.84
CA ARG A 74 2.75 9.10 -2.55
C ARG A 74 2.58 7.59 -2.70
N LEU A 75 3.68 6.90 -2.98
CA LEU A 75 3.71 5.43 -3.07
C LEU A 75 3.31 4.76 -1.74
N ASP A 76 3.57 5.43 -0.61
CA ASP A 76 3.24 4.98 0.75
C ASP A 76 1.89 5.53 1.26
N CYS A 77 0.99 5.90 0.35
CA CYS A 77 -0.31 6.42 0.75
C CYS A 77 -1.12 5.34 1.51
N PRO A 78 -1.61 5.59 2.74
CA PRO A 78 -2.37 4.61 3.49
C PRO A 78 -3.63 4.18 2.74
N ALA A 79 -4.30 5.10 2.03
CA ALA A 79 -5.46 4.77 1.21
C ALA A 79 -5.11 3.79 0.06
N ALA A 80 -3.93 3.95 -0.55
CA ALA A 80 -3.45 3.03 -1.57
C ALA A 80 -3.10 1.67 -0.96
N LEU A 81 -2.42 1.64 0.19
CA LEU A 81 -2.09 0.40 0.92
C LEU A 81 -3.35 -0.37 1.35
N HIS A 82 -4.35 0.32 1.89
CA HIS A 82 -5.64 -0.30 2.23
C HIS A 82 -6.37 -0.84 1.00
N ALA A 83 -6.26 -0.17 -0.15
CA ALA A 83 -6.87 -0.66 -1.38
C ALA A 83 -6.12 -1.87 -1.97
N ILE A 84 -4.79 -1.91 -1.83
CA ILE A 84 -3.97 -3.07 -2.19
C ILE A 84 -4.30 -4.26 -1.28
N ALA A 85 -4.40 -4.04 0.04
CA ALA A 85 -4.77 -5.09 1.00
C ALA A 85 -6.15 -5.70 0.71
N ARG A 86 -7.07 -4.92 0.16
CA ARG A 86 -8.39 -5.39 -0.30
C ARG A 86 -8.38 -6.10 -1.66
N GLY A 87 -7.23 -6.21 -2.33
CA GLY A 87 -7.05 -6.97 -3.57
C GLY A 87 -7.53 -6.31 -4.87
N GLY A 88 -8.29 -5.21 -4.81
CA GLY A 88 -8.89 -4.58 -6.00
C GLY A 88 -8.00 -3.54 -6.72
N TYR A 89 -6.91 -3.09 -6.11
CA TYR A 89 -6.21 -1.87 -6.54
C TYR A 89 -5.09 -2.07 -7.57
N VAL A 90 -4.47 -3.26 -7.58
CA VAL A 90 -3.22 -3.48 -8.36
C VAL A 90 -3.45 -3.33 -9.87
N ARG A 91 -4.62 -3.73 -10.37
CA ARG A 91 -4.96 -3.68 -11.81
C ARG A 91 -5.04 -2.26 -12.38
N HIS A 92 -5.35 -1.27 -11.54
CA HIS A 92 -5.54 0.12 -11.96
C HIS A 92 -4.52 1.07 -11.33
N ARG A 93 -3.47 0.50 -10.70
CA ARG A 93 -2.37 1.28 -10.16
C ARG A 93 -1.53 1.82 -11.30
N VAL A 94 -1.36 3.13 -11.33
CA VAL A 94 -0.52 3.86 -12.28
C VAL A 94 0.62 4.54 -11.52
N PHE A 95 1.72 4.80 -12.21
CA PHE A 95 2.88 5.48 -11.66
C PHE A 95 3.21 6.70 -12.51
N PHE A 96 3.68 7.76 -11.89
CA PHE A 96 4.09 8.98 -12.58
C PHE A 96 5.54 9.30 -12.23
N ALA A 97 6.28 9.84 -13.20
CA ALA A 97 7.61 10.39 -12.96
C ALA A 97 7.51 11.55 -11.95
N ASP A 98 6.64 12.52 -12.25
CA ASP A 98 6.51 13.76 -11.50
C ASP A 98 5.07 14.12 -11.18
N GLU A 99 4.90 15.03 -10.23
CA GLU A 99 3.59 15.53 -9.83
C GLU A 99 2.92 16.34 -10.96
N ALA A 100 3.69 17.16 -11.67
CA ALA A 100 3.21 17.94 -12.81
C ALA A 100 2.61 17.04 -13.90
N THR A 101 3.27 15.91 -14.19
CA THR A 101 2.80 14.89 -15.14
C THR A 101 1.46 14.29 -14.71
N ALA A 102 1.27 14.04 -13.42
CA ALA A 102 0.01 13.52 -12.89
C ALA A 102 -1.13 14.55 -13.02
N VAL A 103 -0.85 15.82 -12.73
CA VAL A 103 -1.82 16.91 -12.87
C VAL A 103 -2.19 17.16 -14.33
N ALA A 104 -1.20 17.18 -15.24
CA ALA A 104 -1.44 17.31 -16.67
C ALA A 104 -2.28 16.16 -17.24
N ALA A 105 -2.09 14.94 -16.73
CA ALA A 105 -2.92 13.78 -17.07
C ALA A 105 -4.33 13.82 -16.44
N GLY A 106 -4.68 14.87 -15.71
CA GLY A 106 -6.00 15.08 -15.12
C GLY A 106 -6.25 14.32 -13.81
N PHE A 107 -5.18 13.96 -13.08
CA PHE A 107 -5.30 13.34 -11.77
C PHE A 107 -5.39 14.41 -10.68
N ARG A 108 -6.23 14.16 -9.67
CA ARG A 108 -6.35 15.01 -8.47
C ARG A 108 -5.44 14.53 -7.35
N PRO A 109 -4.92 15.44 -6.49
CA PRO A 109 -4.16 15.06 -5.31
C PRO A 109 -5.00 14.25 -4.32
N CYS A 110 -4.37 13.27 -3.68
CA CYS A 110 -5.01 12.46 -2.65
C CYS A 110 -5.15 13.24 -1.33
N ARG A 111 -6.39 13.34 -0.83
CA ARG A 111 -6.67 13.98 0.47
C ARG A 111 -5.90 13.37 1.65
N ALA A 112 -5.62 12.07 1.62
CA ALA A 112 -5.03 11.35 2.76
C ALA A 112 -3.51 11.55 2.90
N CYS A 113 -2.76 11.56 1.80
CA CYS A 113 -1.30 11.72 1.84
C CYS A 113 -0.79 13.08 1.37
N CYS A 114 -1.65 13.88 0.73
CA CYS A 114 -1.31 15.16 0.12
C CYS A 114 -2.40 16.19 0.44
N GLU A 115 -2.72 16.38 1.72
CA GLU A 115 -3.82 17.24 2.15
C GLU A 115 -3.64 18.70 1.70
N ASP A 116 -2.45 19.28 1.87
CA ASP A 116 -2.16 20.67 1.45
C ASP A 116 -2.44 20.90 -0.03
N ARG A 117 -1.93 19.99 -0.88
CA ARG A 117 -2.17 20.02 -2.34
C ARG A 117 -3.64 19.85 -2.65
N TYR A 118 -4.32 18.96 -1.93
CA TYR A 118 -5.75 18.74 -2.11
C TYR A 118 -6.60 19.97 -1.75
N ARG A 119 -6.26 20.68 -0.67
CA ARG A 119 -6.91 21.94 -0.30
C ARG A 119 -6.71 22.99 -1.39
N ARG A 120 -5.48 23.20 -1.84
CA ARG A 120 -5.18 24.18 -2.90
C ARG A 120 -5.85 23.83 -4.24
N TRP A 121 -5.86 22.54 -4.61
CA TRP A 121 -6.60 22.05 -5.78
C TRP A 121 -8.10 22.34 -5.68
N ARG A 122 -8.70 22.15 -4.49
CA ARG A 122 -10.11 22.43 -4.27
C ARG A 122 -10.40 23.94 -4.42
N THR A 123 -9.62 24.79 -3.77
CA THR A 123 -9.73 26.25 -3.88
C THR A 123 -9.56 26.71 -5.33
N ALA A 124 -8.59 26.15 -6.06
CA ALA A 124 -8.41 26.46 -7.48
C ALA A 124 -9.66 26.13 -8.32
N ARG A 125 -10.35 25.03 -8.02
CA ARG A 125 -11.61 24.67 -8.70
C ARG A 125 -12.78 25.56 -8.31
N GLU A 126 -12.85 25.99 -7.07
CA GLU A 126 -13.89 26.93 -6.60
C GLU A 126 -13.73 28.29 -7.26
N GLU A 127 -12.49 28.74 -7.46
CA GLU A 127 -12.15 29.99 -8.15
C GLU A 127 -12.18 29.87 -9.69
N GLY A 128 -12.34 28.67 -10.25
CA GLY A 128 -12.32 28.43 -11.70
C GLY A 128 -10.92 28.56 -12.36
N ARG A 129 -9.84 28.60 -11.56
CA ARG A 129 -8.46 28.67 -12.07
C ARG A 129 -7.86 27.27 -12.30
N PRO A 130 -6.94 27.11 -13.27
CA PRO A 130 -6.20 25.86 -13.44
C PRO A 130 -5.33 25.57 -12.21
N TRP A 131 -5.46 24.38 -11.63
CA TRP A 131 -4.60 23.93 -10.54
C TRP A 131 -3.22 23.57 -11.07
N THR A 132 -2.19 24.19 -10.50
CA THR A 132 -0.79 23.87 -10.73
C THR A 132 -0.11 23.60 -9.38
N PRO A 133 0.58 22.46 -9.22
CA PRO A 133 1.23 22.06 -7.97
C PRO A 133 2.47 22.87 -7.63
#